data_AF-A0A841SLW1-F1
#
_entry.id   AF-A0A841SLW1-F1
#
_cell.length_a   1.000
_cell.length_b   1.000
_cell.length_c   1.000
_cell.angle_alpha   90.00
_cell.angle_beta   90.00
_cell.angle_gamma   90.00
#
_symmetry.space_group_name_H-M   'P 1'
#
loop_
_entity.id
_entity.type
_entity.pdbx_description
1 polymer ?
#
loop_
_entity_poly.entity_id
_entity_poly.type
_entity_poly.pdbx_seq_one_letter_code
_entity_poly.pdbx_strand_id
1 'polypeptide(L)'
;MAETRRRRFTPKQKAHIVSRLLEENSTVQQVAAEFDIHPILLQRWKSHALANLSKLFEKESKETEKLKADYELRIEELRQEANKLTLQLEWLKKVAAASVPKQKLNELVRREEQGLPIRTQTELLGLSRSTLYYRLNHPSAQVFSVRQVKRSRPGELHPALLPAGLNVEEIKQYSEFDLAKLRIQNGLMDVFGGFH
;
A
#
# COMPACT_ATOMS: atom_id res chain seq x y z
N MET A 1 23.84 27.38 12.58
CA MET A 1 24.39 27.46 11.20
C MET A 1 23.21 27.33 10.25
N ALA A 2 22.84 28.40 9.53
CA ALA A 2 21.66 28.39 8.67
C ALA A 2 21.93 27.53 7.42
N GLU A 3 21.09 26.54 7.20
CA GLU A 3 21.17 25.60 6.09
C GLU A 3 20.93 26.35 4.76
N THR A 4 21.98 26.57 3.97
CA THR A 4 21.87 27.31 2.71
C THR A 4 21.17 26.44 1.66
N ARG A 5 19.85 26.55 1.58
CA ARG A 5 19.03 25.84 0.59
C ARG A 5 19.39 26.35 -0.81
N ARG A 6 20.03 25.50 -1.62
CA ARG A 6 20.37 25.82 -3.02
C ARG A 6 19.12 26.17 -3.81
N ARG A 7 19.07 27.40 -4.34
CA ARG A 7 17.96 27.88 -5.18
C ARG A 7 17.87 27.04 -6.46
N ARG A 8 16.71 26.44 -6.73
CA ARG A 8 16.46 25.62 -7.92
C ARG A 8 15.67 26.44 -8.94
N PHE A 9 16.16 26.47 -10.18
CA PHE A 9 15.50 27.12 -11.31
C PHE A 9 14.88 26.08 -12.22
N THR A 10 13.62 26.27 -12.59
CA THR A 10 12.94 25.39 -13.56
C THR A 10 13.50 25.60 -14.97
N PRO A 11 13.37 24.63 -15.89
CA PRO A 11 13.82 24.79 -17.27
C PRO A 11 13.21 26.02 -17.95
N LYS A 12 11.91 26.27 -17.72
CA LYS A 12 11.19 27.44 -18.22
C LYS A 12 11.77 28.76 -17.69
N GLN A 13 12.10 28.83 -16.40
CA GLN A 13 12.73 30.00 -15.81
C GLN A 13 14.12 30.26 -16.40
N LYS A 14 14.94 29.21 -16.56
CA LYS A 14 16.27 29.34 -17.18
C LYS A 14 16.16 29.86 -18.62
N ALA A 15 15.22 29.34 -19.40
CA ALA A 15 14.99 29.80 -20.77
C ALA A 15 14.60 31.28 -20.81
N HIS A 16 13.70 31.73 -19.92
CA HIS A 16 13.31 33.14 -19.83
C HIS A 16 14.49 34.06 -19.45
N ILE A 17 15.27 33.67 -18.45
CA ILE A 17 16.45 34.43 -17.99
C ILE A 17 17.50 34.51 -19.10
N VAL A 18 17.76 33.40 -19.80
CA VAL A 18 18.72 33.37 -20.91
C VAL A 18 18.20 34.16 -22.11
N SER A 19 16.91 34.11 -22.42
CA SER A 19 16.30 34.93 -23.47
C SER A 19 16.56 36.40 -23.21
N ARG A 20 16.29 36.87 -21.98
CA ARG A 20 16.56 38.26 -21.62
C ARG A 20 18.05 38.61 -21.68
N LEU A 21 18.94 37.66 -21.39
CA LEU A 21 20.39 37.85 -21.52
C LEU A 21 20.89 37.89 -22.97
N LEU A 22 20.10 37.40 -23.92
CA LEU A 22 20.39 37.44 -25.36
C LEU A 22 19.82 38.70 -26.03
N GLU A 23 18.93 39.44 -25.36
CA GLU A 23 18.46 40.74 -25.83
C GLU A 23 19.61 41.76 -25.84
N GLU A 24 19.69 42.56 -26.91
CA GLU A 24 20.81 43.49 -27.15
C GLU A 24 20.98 44.58 -26.06
N ASN A 25 19.90 44.89 -25.33
CA ASN A 25 19.86 45.96 -24.32
C ASN A 25 20.20 45.49 -22.89
N SER A 26 20.42 44.19 -22.68
CA SER A 26 20.56 43.61 -21.33
C SER A 26 22.01 43.25 -21.01
N THR A 27 22.57 43.82 -19.94
CA THR A 27 23.92 43.44 -19.47
C THR A 27 23.86 42.26 -18.49
N VAL A 28 24.91 41.43 -18.47
CA VAL A 28 25.03 40.29 -17.53
C VAL A 28 24.85 40.73 -16.07
N GLN A 29 25.35 41.92 -15.72
CA GLN A 29 25.28 42.46 -14.36
C GLN A 29 23.87 42.91 -13.98
N GLN A 30 23.12 43.55 -14.89
CA GLN A 30 21.72 43.92 -14.65
C GLN A 30 20.84 42.69 -14.48
N VAL A 31 21.01 41.66 -15.32
CA VAL A 31 20.25 40.40 -15.21
C VAL A 31 20.61 39.62 -13.95
N ALA A 32 21.90 39.64 -13.56
CA ALA A 32 22.37 39.05 -12.30
C ALA A 32 21.72 39.72 -11.08
N ALA A 33 21.63 41.05 -11.07
CA ALA A 33 21.03 41.82 -9.99
C ALA A 33 19.50 41.60 -9.91
N GLU A 34 18.80 41.58 -11.05
CA GLU A 34 17.34 41.47 -11.07
C GLU A 34 16.83 40.09 -10.65
N PHE A 35 17.52 39.01 -11.06
CA PHE A 35 17.14 37.66 -10.68
C PHE A 35 17.87 37.14 -9.45
N ASP A 36 18.79 37.92 -8.88
CA ASP A 36 19.69 37.54 -7.78
C ASP A 36 20.42 36.22 -8.10
N ILE A 37 21.14 36.24 -9.22
CA ILE A 37 21.90 35.11 -9.77
C ILE A 37 23.36 35.52 -9.96
N HIS A 38 24.27 34.67 -9.52
CA HIS A 38 25.69 34.90 -9.72
C HIS A 38 26.07 35.01 -11.22
N PRO A 39 26.80 36.06 -11.66
CA PRO A 39 27.13 36.30 -13.08
C PRO A 39 27.78 35.12 -13.81
N ILE A 40 28.64 34.35 -13.12
CA ILE A 40 29.28 33.15 -13.67
C ILE A 40 28.25 32.07 -14.06
N LEU A 41 27.16 31.93 -13.29
CA LEU A 41 26.12 30.95 -13.58
C LEU A 41 25.33 31.34 -14.84
N LEU A 42 25.06 32.64 -15.02
CA LEU A 42 24.42 33.19 -16.22
C LEU A 42 25.29 33.00 -17.46
N GLN A 43 26.60 33.26 -17.38
CA GLN A 43 27.57 32.97 -18.44
C GLN A 43 27.53 31.49 -18.85
N ARG A 44 27.51 30.58 -17.88
CA ARG A 44 27.41 29.13 -18.13
C ARG A 44 26.07 28.74 -18.78
N TRP A 45 24.96 29.36 -18.39
CA TRP A 45 23.67 29.10 -19.02
C TRP A 45 23.60 29.66 -20.44
N LYS A 46 24.20 30.84 -20.69
CA LYS A 46 24.31 31.44 -22.01
C LYS A 46 25.10 30.53 -22.97
N SER A 47 26.28 30.07 -22.56
CA SER A 47 27.10 29.19 -23.39
C SER A 47 26.39 27.86 -23.66
N HIS A 48 25.76 27.27 -22.64
CA HIS A 48 24.98 26.05 -22.78
C HIS A 48 23.78 26.21 -23.73
N ALA A 49 23.08 27.36 -23.66
CA ALA A 49 21.97 27.64 -24.55
C ALA A 49 22.46 27.79 -25.99
N LEU A 50 23.48 28.62 -26.25
CA LEU A 50 24.03 28.82 -27.60
C LEU A 50 24.55 27.52 -28.22
N ALA A 51 25.21 26.65 -27.44
CA ALA A 51 25.72 25.37 -27.92
C ALA A 51 24.61 24.36 -28.30
N ASN A 52 23.43 24.45 -27.67
CA ASN A 52 22.30 23.56 -27.98
C ASN A 52 21.22 24.25 -28.83
N LEU A 53 21.38 25.55 -29.12
CA LEU A 53 20.41 26.33 -29.88
C LEU A 53 20.30 25.82 -31.32
N SER A 54 21.42 25.45 -31.95
CA SER A 54 21.44 24.82 -33.27
C SER A 54 20.61 23.54 -33.34
N LYS A 55 20.69 22.70 -32.29
CA LYS A 55 19.93 21.43 -32.19
C LYS A 55 18.42 21.61 -32.14
N LEU A 56 17.93 22.80 -31.76
CA LEU A 56 16.50 23.11 -31.78
C LEU A 56 15.98 23.43 -33.19
N PHE A 57 16.87 23.86 -34.08
CA PHE A 57 16.56 24.16 -35.49
C PHE A 57 16.92 23.00 -36.43
N GLU A 58 17.72 22.04 -35.96
CA GLU A 58 17.78 20.73 -36.59
C GLU A 58 16.37 20.13 -36.56
N LYS A 59 15.75 20.01 -37.74
CA LYS A 59 14.48 19.31 -37.94
C LYS A 59 14.62 17.98 -37.20
N GLU A 60 13.70 17.65 -36.27
CA GLU A 60 13.75 16.41 -35.48
C GLU A 60 14.26 15.31 -36.39
N SER A 61 15.50 14.88 -36.16
CA SER A 61 16.18 14.09 -37.18
C SER A 61 15.34 12.84 -37.40
N LYS A 62 15.30 12.31 -38.62
CA LYS A 62 14.63 11.03 -38.91
C LYS A 62 15.06 9.93 -37.91
N GLU A 63 16.26 10.07 -37.32
CA GLU A 63 16.78 9.23 -36.25
C GLU A 63 16.05 9.45 -34.91
N THR A 64 15.78 10.69 -34.48
CA THR A 64 14.95 10.94 -33.29
C THR A 64 13.51 10.48 -33.44
N GLU A 65 12.91 10.62 -34.63
CA GLU A 65 11.55 10.12 -34.90
C GLU A 65 11.51 8.58 -34.88
N LYS A 66 12.51 7.91 -35.48
CA LYS A 66 12.65 6.45 -35.43
C LYS A 66 12.83 5.95 -34.01
N LEU A 67 13.72 6.58 -33.23
CA LEU A 67 13.93 6.21 -31.83
C LEU A 67 12.62 6.34 -31.03
N LYS A 68 11.87 7.44 -31.20
CA LYS A 68 10.55 7.62 -30.57
C LYS A 68 9.59 6.50 -30.95
N ALA A 69 9.50 6.16 -32.24
CA ALA A 69 8.63 5.09 -32.72
C ALA A 69 9.02 3.71 -32.15
N ASP A 70 10.32 3.38 -32.11
CA ASP A 70 10.81 2.13 -31.53
C ASP A 70 10.50 2.05 -30.02
N TYR A 71 10.65 3.17 -29.30
CA TYR A 71 10.26 3.25 -27.89
C TYR A 71 8.75 3.07 -27.70
N GLU A 72 7.93 3.68 -28.54
CA GLU A 72 6.47 3.54 -28.49
C GLU A 72 6.03 2.11 -28.75
N LEU A 73 6.61 1.44 -29.76
CA LEU A 73 6.37 0.03 -30.03
C LEU A 73 6.72 -0.84 -28.82
N ARG A 74 7.90 -0.60 -28.21
CA ARG A 74 8.32 -1.38 -27.04
C ARG A 74 7.41 -1.17 -25.84
N ILE A 75 6.92 0.06 -25.65
CA ILE A 75 5.94 0.37 -24.60
C ILE A 75 4.65 -0.39 -24.84
N GLU A 76 4.19 -0.47 -26.09
CA GLU A 76 2.96 -1.16 -26.44
C GLU A 76 3.07 -2.67 -26.25
N GLU A 77 4.19 -3.28 -26.65
CA GLU A 77 4.49 -4.70 -26.37
C GLU A 77 4.43 -4.99 -24.86
N LEU A 78 5.11 -4.17 -24.04
CA LEU A 78 5.13 -4.35 -22.59
C LEU A 78 3.73 -4.18 -21.97
N ARG A 79 2.90 -3.27 -22.50
CA ARG A 79 1.50 -3.11 -22.07
C ARG A 79 0.68 -4.34 -22.42
N GLN A 80 0.85 -4.89 -23.61
CA GLN A 80 0.16 -6.11 -24.02
C GLN A 80 0.56 -7.30 -23.13
N GLU A 81 1.84 -7.43 -22.80
CA GLU A 81 2.32 -8.44 -21.84
C GLU A 81 1.72 -8.23 -20.45
N ALA A 82 1.69 -6.99 -19.94
CA ALA A 82 1.09 -6.69 -18.65
C ALA A 82 -0.42 -7.02 -18.62
N ASN A 83 -1.14 -6.71 -19.70
CA ASN A 83 -2.55 -7.04 -19.84
C ASN A 83 -2.77 -8.56 -19.87
N LYS A 84 -1.95 -9.30 -20.63
CA LYS A 84 -1.98 -10.77 -20.67
C LYS A 84 -1.73 -11.36 -19.28
N LEU A 85 -0.71 -10.89 -18.56
CA LEU A 85 -0.40 -11.35 -17.22
C LEU A 85 -1.54 -11.03 -16.24
N THR A 86 -2.16 -9.85 -16.36
CA THR A 86 -3.30 -9.46 -15.52
C THR A 86 -4.48 -10.40 -15.71
N LEU A 87 -4.84 -10.70 -16.97
CA LEU A 87 -5.91 -11.64 -17.29
C LEU A 87 -5.60 -13.06 -16.79
N GLN A 88 -4.37 -13.53 -16.99
CA GLN A 88 -3.93 -14.84 -16.48
C GLN A 88 -4.01 -14.92 -14.96
N LEU A 89 -3.56 -13.88 -14.25
CA LEU A 89 -3.66 -13.80 -12.79
C LEU A 89 -5.11 -13.77 -12.32
N GLU A 90 -5.98 -12.98 -12.94
CA GLU A 90 -7.40 -12.95 -12.59
C GLU A 90 -8.08 -14.30 -12.81
N TRP A 91 -7.76 -14.98 -13.91
CA TRP A 91 -8.24 -16.33 -14.17
C TRP A 91 -7.75 -17.32 -13.10
N LEU A 92 -6.46 -17.31 -12.77
CA LEU A 92 -5.90 -18.16 -11.71
C LEU A 92 -6.55 -17.88 -10.34
N LYS A 93 -6.81 -16.62 -9.99
CA LYS A 93 -7.52 -16.27 -8.75
C LYS A 93 -8.93 -16.88 -8.72
N LYS A 94 -9.67 -16.79 -9.83
CA LYS A 94 -11.01 -17.39 -9.94
C LYS A 94 -10.96 -18.91 -9.80
N VAL A 95 -10.01 -19.57 -10.47
CA VAL A 95 -9.82 -21.02 -10.39
C VAL A 95 -9.43 -21.46 -8.97
N ALA A 96 -8.50 -20.75 -8.32
CA ALA A 96 -8.08 -21.06 -6.95
C ALA A 96 -9.23 -20.92 -5.95
N ALA A 97 -10.05 -19.87 -6.10
CA ALA A 97 -11.24 -19.66 -5.26
C ALA A 97 -12.31 -20.76 -5.45
N ALA A 98 -12.43 -21.32 -6.66
CA ALA A 98 -13.38 -22.39 -6.95
C ALA A 98 -12.88 -23.78 -6.53
N SER A 99 -11.57 -24.03 -6.65
CA SER A 99 -10.99 -25.37 -6.49
C SER A 99 -10.49 -25.68 -5.08
N VAL A 100 -10.11 -24.67 -4.29
CA VAL A 100 -9.45 -24.89 -2.99
C VAL A 100 -10.30 -24.36 -1.84
N PRO A 101 -10.60 -25.17 -0.80
CA PRO A 101 -11.34 -24.70 0.35
C PRO A 101 -10.54 -23.65 1.13
N LYS A 102 -11.25 -22.64 1.67
CA LYS A 102 -10.64 -21.50 2.40
C LYS A 102 -9.70 -21.93 3.54
N GLN A 103 -10.00 -23.05 4.20
CA GLN A 103 -9.15 -23.61 5.27
C GLN A 103 -7.75 -23.97 4.76
N LYS A 104 -7.67 -24.64 3.60
CA LYS A 104 -6.40 -25.02 2.97
C LYS A 104 -5.68 -23.82 2.38
N LEU A 105 -6.39 -22.83 1.84
CA LEU A 105 -5.79 -21.56 1.39
C LEU A 105 -5.11 -20.80 2.52
N ASN A 106 -5.68 -20.80 3.73
CA ASN A 106 -5.05 -20.16 4.89
C ASN A 106 -3.70 -20.81 5.22
N GLU A 107 -3.54 -22.12 5.06
CA GLU A 107 -2.28 -22.84 5.32
C GLU A 107 -1.16 -22.49 4.32
N LEU A 108 -1.52 -21.97 3.13
CA LEU A 108 -0.54 -21.56 2.11
C LEU A 108 0.11 -20.20 2.39
N VAL A 109 -0.48 -19.38 3.27
CA VAL A 109 0.06 -18.07 3.62
C VAL A 109 1.25 -18.22 4.57
N ARG A 110 2.43 -17.79 4.12
CA ARG A 110 3.70 -17.90 4.86
C ARG A 110 4.28 -16.53 5.19
N ARG A 111 4.93 -16.43 6.34
CA ARG A 111 5.66 -15.22 6.81
C ARG A 111 7.07 -15.07 6.21
N GLU A 112 7.42 -15.83 5.18
CA GLU A 112 8.78 -15.86 4.62
C GLU A 112 9.29 -14.45 4.23
N GLU A 113 10.53 -14.13 4.62
CA GLU A 113 11.13 -12.80 4.50
C GLU A 113 11.54 -12.43 3.06
N GLN A 114 11.67 -13.43 2.16
CA GLN A 114 12.06 -13.23 0.76
C GLN A 114 10.90 -13.40 -0.25
N GLY A 115 9.66 -13.48 0.25
CA GLY A 115 8.45 -13.68 -0.55
C GLY A 115 7.58 -12.43 -0.69
N LEU A 116 6.47 -12.58 -1.42
CA LEU A 116 5.39 -11.59 -1.48
C LEU A 116 4.93 -11.23 -0.05
N PRO A 117 4.73 -9.95 0.30
CA PRO A 117 4.28 -9.58 1.65
C PRO A 117 2.91 -10.20 1.97
N ILE A 118 2.67 -10.53 3.24
CA ILE A 118 1.44 -11.22 3.71
C ILE A 118 0.17 -10.54 3.16
N ARG A 119 0.15 -9.21 3.11
CA ARG A 119 -0.95 -8.44 2.52
C ARG A 119 -1.23 -8.87 1.07
N THR A 120 -0.22 -8.87 0.22
CA THR A 120 -0.35 -9.28 -1.18
C THR A 120 -0.72 -10.75 -1.29
N GLN A 121 -0.18 -11.64 -0.46
CA GLN A 121 -0.58 -13.04 -0.44
C GLN A 121 -2.07 -13.20 -0.14
N THR A 122 -2.59 -12.49 0.87
CA THR A 122 -4.03 -12.54 1.22
C THR A 122 -4.93 -11.94 0.14
N GLU A 123 -4.50 -10.86 -0.50
CA GLU A 123 -5.22 -10.21 -1.60
C GLU A 123 -5.23 -11.11 -2.86
N LEU A 124 -4.14 -11.83 -3.13
CA LEU A 124 -4.07 -12.79 -4.24
C LEU A 124 -4.95 -14.02 -4.00
N LEU A 125 -5.02 -14.51 -2.76
CA LEU A 125 -5.83 -15.69 -2.40
C LEU A 125 -7.29 -15.35 -2.08
N GLY A 126 -7.68 -14.07 -2.06
CA GLY A 126 -9.04 -13.63 -1.73
C GLY A 126 -9.44 -13.87 -0.27
N LEU A 127 -8.47 -13.82 0.66
CA LEU A 127 -8.66 -14.11 2.09
C LEU A 127 -8.75 -12.83 2.93
N SER A 128 -9.52 -12.88 4.03
CA SER A 128 -9.55 -11.79 5.02
C SER A 128 -8.32 -11.83 5.92
N ARG A 129 -7.68 -10.67 6.09
CA ARG A 129 -6.50 -10.49 6.95
C ARG A 129 -6.79 -10.80 8.42
N SER A 130 -7.99 -10.47 8.91
CA SER A 130 -8.38 -10.64 10.31
C SER A 130 -8.35 -12.10 10.75
N THR A 131 -8.81 -13.00 9.88
CA THR A 131 -8.82 -14.45 10.12
C THR A 131 -7.41 -15.02 10.23
N LEU A 132 -6.45 -14.46 9.47
CA LEU A 132 -5.06 -14.87 9.52
C LEU A 132 -4.31 -14.32 10.74
N TYR A 133 -4.54 -13.06 11.11
CA TYR A 133 -3.93 -12.49 12.30
C TYR A 133 -4.40 -13.18 13.57
N TYR A 134 -5.70 -13.53 13.65
CA TYR A 134 -6.23 -14.31 14.77
C TYR A 134 -5.49 -15.66 14.91
N ARG A 135 -5.26 -16.37 13.80
CA ARG A 135 -4.53 -17.64 13.80
C ARG A 135 -3.04 -17.48 14.11
N LEU A 136 -2.39 -16.48 13.54
CA LEU A 136 -0.96 -16.24 13.73
C LEU A 136 -0.62 -15.75 15.15
N ASN A 137 -1.56 -15.09 15.82
CA ASN A 137 -1.40 -14.59 17.19
C ASN A 137 -1.92 -15.57 18.25
N HIS A 138 -2.72 -16.58 17.87
CA HIS A 138 -3.23 -17.65 18.75
C HIS A 138 -2.91 -19.04 18.18
N PRO A 139 -1.63 -19.45 18.13
CA PRO A 139 -1.22 -20.75 17.57
C PRO A 139 -1.80 -21.96 18.33
N SER A 140 -2.24 -21.79 19.59
CA SER A 140 -2.86 -22.84 20.41
C SER A 140 -4.29 -23.22 20.01
N ALA A 141 -4.96 -22.46 19.12
CA ALA A 141 -6.28 -22.80 18.61
C ALA A 141 -6.25 -23.89 17.51
N GLN A 142 -5.06 -24.40 17.15
CA GLN A 142 -4.86 -25.41 16.12
C GLN A 142 -5.19 -26.85 16.56
N VAL A 143 -6.23 -27.11 17.34
CA VAL A 143 -6.74 -28.49 17.48
C VAL A 143 -8.25 -28.50 17.66
N PHE A 144 -9.00 -28.17 16.63
CA PHE A 144 -10.31 -28.78 16.41
C PHE A 144 -10.41 -29.20 14.95
N SER A 145 -9.71 -30.28 14.61
CA SER A 145 -10.18 -31.12 13.51
C SER A 145 -11.60 -31.52 13.87
N VAL A 146 -12.57 -31.25 12.98
CA VAL A 146 -13.93 -31.77 13.10
C VAL A 146 -13.85 -33.30 12.98
N ARG A 147 -13.50 -33.96 14.09
CA ARG A 147 -13.81 -35.38 14.28
C ARG A 147 -15.31 -35.42 14.40
N GLN A 148 -15.94 -35.88 13.33
CA GLN A 148 -17.28 -36.49 13.27
C GLN A 148 -17.97 -36.42 14.63
N VAL A 149 -18.85 -35.43 14.83
CA VAL A 149 -19.68 -35.34 16.02
C VAL A 149 -20.61 -36.55 16.00
N LYS A 150 -20.12 -37.69 16.52
CA LYS A 150 -20.96 -38.81 16.92
C LYS A 150 -21.78 -38.29 18.10
N ARG A 151 -23.02 -37.92 17.78
CA ARG A 151 -24.11 -37.65 18.73
C ARG A 151 -23.94 -38.53 19.97
N SER A 152 -23.52 -37.92 21.08
CA SER A 152 -23.46 -38.58 22.38
C SER A 152 -24.15 -37.68 23.40
N ARG A 153 -24.80 -38.35 24.36
CA ARG A 153 -26.02 -37.99 25.11
C ARG A 153 -25.88 -36.73 25.99
N PRO A 154 -27.01 -36.06 26.32
CA PRO A 154 -26.99 -34.89 27.20
C PRO A 154 -26.68 -35.35 28.63
N GLY A 155 -25.52 -34.95 29.17
CA GLY A 155 -25.19 -35.24 30.57
C GLY A 155 -23.71 -35.23 30.95
N GLU A 156 -22.77 -35.22 30.00
CA GLU A 156 -21.34 -35.19 30.35
C GLU A 156 -20.79 -33.77 30.28
N LEU A 157 -20.46 -33.21 31.45
CA LEU A 157 -19.77 -31.95 31.61
C LEU A 157 -18.35 -32.06 31.04
N HIS A 158 -18.05 -31.24 30.04
CA HIS A 158 -16.73 -31.16 29.42
C HIS A 158 -15.72 -30.55 30.41
N PRO A 159 -14.50 -31.08 30.58
CA PRO A 159 -13.50 -30.59 31.54
C PRO A 159 -12.88 -29.22 31.18
N ALA A 160 -13.51 -28.44 30.30
CA ALA A 160 -12.99 -27.18 29.76
C ALA A 160 -13.44 -25.93 30.54
N LEU A 161 -14.01 -26.07 31.75
CA LEU A 161 -14.45 -24.94 32.58
C LEU A 161 -13.64 -24.77 33.87
N LEU A 162 -12.32 -24.92 33.80
CA LEU A 162 -11.42 -24.52 34.90
C LEU A 162 -10.37 -23.52 34.39
N PRO A 163 -10.55 -22.20 34.60
CA PRO A 163 -9.45 -21.27 34.63
C PRO A 163 -8.92 -21.14 36.06
N ALA A 164 -7.60 -21.24 36.20
CA ALA A 164 -6.80 -20.73 37.30
C ALA A 164 -7.22 -21.09 38.74
N GLY A 165 -6.71 -22.21 39.25
CA GLY A 165 -6.12 -22.31 40.60
C GLY A 165 -6.86 -21.70 41.80
N LEU A 166 -8.20 -21.73 41.83
CA LEU A 166 -8.98 -21.41 43.03
C LEU A 166 -9.35 -22.71 43.74
N ASN A 167 -9.00 -22.80 45.03
CA ASN A 167 -9.34 -23.90 45.92
C ASN A 167 -10.85 -24.14 45.95
N VAL A 168 -11.27 -25.41 45.85
CA VAL A 168 -12.66 -25.86 45.65
C VAL A 168 -13.42 -26.04 46.97
N GLU A 169 -13.07 -25.30 48.02
CA GLU A 169 -13.76 -25.38 49.31
C GLU A 169 -14.19 -23.99 49.76
N GLU A 170 -15.14 -23.36 49.04
CA GLU A 170 -15.99 -22.27 49.57
C GLU A 170 -17.09 -21.80 48.59
N ILE A 171 -17.65 -22.69 47.76
CA ILE A 171 -18.85 -22.37 46.96
C ILE A 171 -20.03 -23.23 47.43
N LYS A 172 -20.35 -23.09 48.72
CA LYS A 172 -21.65 -23.46 49.31
C LYS A 172 -22.14 -22.34 50.22
N GLN A 173 -22.11 -21.11 49.73
CA GLN A 173 -22.79 -19.98 50.34
C GLN A 173 -22.68 -18.84 49.33
N TYR A 174 -23.74 -18.62 48.57
CA TYR A 174 -24.18 -17.34 47.98
C TYR A 174 -25.31 -17.70 47.01
N SER A 175 -26.36 -18.25 47.63
CA SER A 175 -27.71 -18.25 47.10
C SER A 175 -28.25 -16.81 47.09
N GLU A 176 -28.91 -16.46 45.99
CA GLU A 176 -30.04 -15.53 45.93
C GLU A 176 -29.87 -14.02 46.17
N PHE A 177 -28.72 -13.47 46.60
CA PHE A 177 -28.70 -12.05 46.98
C PHE A 177 -28.32 -10.96 45.96
N ASP A 178 -27.95 -11.26 44.71
CA ASP A 178 -27.56 -10.17 43.77
C ASP A 178 -28.20 -10.21 42.35
N LEU A 179 -29.07 -11.17 42.04
CA LEU A 179 -29.80 -11.16 40.76
C LEU A 179 -30.93 -10.09 40.71
N ALA A 180 -31.23 -9.44 41.84
CA ALA A 180 -32.21 -8.35 41.93
C ALA A 180 -31.67 -6.98 41.50
N LYS A 181 -30.36 -6.82 41.26
CA LYS A 181 -29.74 -5.53 40.87
C LYS A 181 -29.53 -5.31 39.37
N LEU A 182 -29.84 -6.29 38.52
CA LEU A 182 -29.64 -6.20 37.06
C LEU A 182 -30.97 -6.16 36.28
N ARG A 183 -32.01 -5.58 36.88
CA ARG A 183 -33.26 -5.25 36.20
C ARG A 183 -33.09 -3.97 35.38
N ILE A 184 -32.83 -4.18 34.08
CA ILE A 184 -33.08 -3.34 32.90
C ILE A 184 -33.78 -1.99 33.20
N GLN A 185 -33.11 -0.89 32.86
CA GLN A 185 -33.75 0.35 32.40
C GLN A 185 -33.18 0.72 31.01
N ASN A 186 -33.83 0.15 30.00
CA ASN A 186 -34.13 0.63 28.64
C ASN A 186 -33.08 1.41 27.81
N GLY A 187 -32.79 0.83 26.65
CA GLY A 187 -32.37 1.50 25.42
C GLY A 187 -32.09 0.48 24.31
N LEU A 188 -33.06 0.20 23.43
CA LEU A 188 -32.87 -0.68 22.27
C LEU A 188 -31.98 0.08 21.27
N MET A 189 -30.75 -0.41 21.05
CA MET A 189 -29.76 0.23 20.18
C MET A 189 -30.06 -0.11 18.71
N ASP A 190 -30.33 0.90 17.88
CA ASP A 190 -30.61 0.67 16.46
C ASP A 190 -29.30 0.62 15.62
N VAL A 191 -29.39 0.01 14.45
CA VAL A 191 -28.24 -0.52 13.65
C VAL A 191 -27.24 0.56 13.15
N PHE A 192 -27.50 1.85 13.39
CA PHE A 192 -26.63 2.97 12.95
C PHE A 192 -26.13 3.89 14.08
N GLY A 193 -25.91 3.35 15.28
CA GLY A 193 -24.87 3.86 16.19
C GLY A 193 -24.97 5.32 16.65
N GLY A 194 -26.12 5.74 17.18
CA GLY A 194 -26.27 6.97 17.98
C GLY A 194 -27.12 6.73 19.22
N PHE A 195 -26.77 7.33 20.35
CA PHE A 195 -27.55 7.30 21.60
C PHE A 195 -28.31 8.63 21.79
N HIS A 196 -29.56 8.56 22.25
CA HIS A 196 -30.29 9.67 22.88
C HIS A 196 -30.51 9.35 24.34
#